data_AF-A0A7X2SXH0-F1
#
_entry.id   AF-A0A7X2SXH0-F1
#
_cell.length_a   1.000
_cell.length_b   1.000
_cell.length_c   1.000
_cell.angle_alpha   90.00
_cell.angle_beta   90.00
_cell.angle_gamma   90.00
#
_symmetry.space_group_name_H-M   'P 1'
#
loop_
_entity.id
_entity.type
_entity.pdbx_description
1 polymer ?
#
loop_
_entity_poly.entity_id
_entity_poly.type
_entity_poly.pdbx_seq_one_letter_code
_entity_poly.pdbx_strand_id
1 'polypeptide(L)'
;MVINSPAARWLPHAAPMLLLDKLIAVDDEQVHCQVSTCAGGVLTPFLTPQGELPAWFGVEMMAQTVGVWSGWHAKQGGATLIPP
;
A
#
# COMPACT_ATOMS: atom_id res chain seq x y z
N MET A 1 12.76 -10.57 -0.30
CA MET A 1 12.56 -11.02 1.10
C MET A 1 11.08 -10.97 1.47
N VAL A 2 10.56 -11.96 2.20
CA VAL A 2 9.20 -11.90 2.80
C VAL A 2 9.28 -11.11 4.10
N ILE A 3 8.50 -10.04 4.24
CA ILE A 3 8.63 -9.12 5.37
C ILE A 3 7.34 -8.92 6.18
N ASN A 4 6.18 -9.25 5.61
CA ASN A 4 4.85 -9.15 6.23
C ASN A 4 4.71 -7.95 7.19
N SER A 5 4.59 -6.74 6.63
CA SER A 5 4.50 -5.50 7.42
C SER A 5 3.38 -4.58 6.92
N PRO A 6 2.89 -3.63 7.73
CA PRO A 6 1.91 -2.65 7.28
C PRO A 6 2.46 -1.79 6.13
N ALA A 7 1.67 -1.60 5.07
CA ALA A 7 2.06 -0.74 3.94
C ALA A 7 2.26 0.73 4.38
N ALA A 8 1.46 1.19 5.36
CA ALA A 8 1.54 2.52 5.97
C ALA A 8 2.94 2.90 6.50
N ARG A 9 3.79 1.92 6.83
CA ARG A 9 5.15 2.19 7.31
C ARG A 9 6.06 2.75 6.21
N TRP A 10 5.75 2.46 4.95
CA TRP A 10 6.62 2.70 3.80
C TRP A 10 6.12 3.85 2.93
N LEU A 11 4.98 4.43 3.27
CA LEU A 11 4.30 5.47 2.50
C LEU A 11 4.04 6.68 3.38
N PRO A 12 4.07 7.90 2.81
CA PRO A 12 3.56 9.10 3.48
C PRO A 12 2.01 9.18 3.44
N HIS A 13 1.35 8.20 2.80
CA HIS A 13 -0.10 8.18 2.67
C HIS A 13 -0.74 7.81 4.01
N ALA A 14 -1.79 8.54 4.39
CA ALA A 14 -2.63 8.28 5.54
C ALA A 14 -4.07 8.01 5.13
N ALA A 15 -4.87 7.46 6.05
CA ALA A 15 -6.30 7.30 5.82
C ALA A 15 -6.97 8.66 5.52
N PRO A 16 -7.93 8.72 4.57
CA PRO A 16 -8.44 7.61 3.77
C PRO A 16 -7.62 7.30 2.50
N MET A 17 -6.57 8.08 2.18
CA MET A 17 -5.78 7.95 0.94
C MET A 17 -4.69 6.86 0.98
N LEU A 18 -4.71 5.98 1.98
CA LEU A 18 -3.90 4.76 2.00
C LEU A 18 -4.74 3.59 1.50
N LEU A 19 -4.46 3.09 0.30
CA LEU A 19 -5.26 2.06 -0.38
C LEU A 19 -4.62 0.66 -0.33
N LEU A 20 -3.52 0.51 0.43
CA LEU A 20 -2.83 -0.76 0.65
C LEU A 20 -2.81 -1.12 2.13
N ASP A 21 -2.99 -2.40 2.46
CA ASP A 21 -2.92 -2.87 3.85
C ASP A 21 -1.51 -3.37 4.21
N LYS A 22 -0.95 -4.26 3.38
CA LYS A 22 0.23 -5.05 3.72
C LYS A 22 1.27 -5.02 2.61
N LEU A 23 2.53 -4.94 3.01
CA LEU A 23 3.67 -5.38 2.22
C LEU A 23 3.99 -6.85 2.56
N ILE A 24 3.85 -7.74 1.57
CA ILE A 24 4.08 -9.18 1.71
C ILE A 24 5.55 -9.53 1.45
N ALA A 25 6.06 -9.09 0.30
CA ALA A 25 7.44 -9.34 -0.10
C ALA A 25 8.03 -8.14 -0.86
N VAL A 26 9.33 -7.92 -0.71
CA VAL A 26 10.10 -6.90 -1.45
C VAL A 26 11.54 -7.35 -1.62
N ASP A 27 12.12 -7.05 -2.76
CA ASP A 27 13.55 -7.12 -3.04
C ASP A 27 13.96 -5.96 -3.96
N ASP A 28 15.19 -6.04 -4.46
CA ASP A 28 15.81 -4.97 -5.26
C ASP A 28 15.10 -4.73 -6.60
N GLU A 29 14.27 -5.66 -7.08
CA GLU A 29 13.58 -5.55 -8.38
C GLU A 29 12.06 -5.63 -8.28
N GLN A 30 11.53 -6.24 -7.21
CA GLN A 30 10.11 -6.55 -7.10
C GLN A 30 9.50 -6.14 -5.75
N VAL A 31 8.19 -5.91 -5.77
CA VAL A 31 7.38 -5.67 -4.59
C VAL A 31 6.02 -6.34 -4.74
N HIS A 32 5.50 -6.89 -3.64
CA HIS A 32 4.19 -7.50 -3.58
C HIS A 32 3.44 -6.95 -2.37
N CYS A 33 2.42 -6.13 -2.65
CA CYS A 33 1.49 -5.60 -1.66
C CYS A 33 0.12 -6.28 -1.75
N GLN A 34 -0.63 -6.25 -0.67
CA GLN A 34 -1.96 -6.83 -0.57
C GLN A 34 -2.93 -5.87 0.14
N VAL A 35 -4.17 -5.89 -0.33
CA VAL A 35 -5.34 -5.24 0.28
C VAL A 35 -6.58 -6.10 0.03
N SER A 36 -7.65 -5.93 0.79
CA SER A 36 -8.90 -6.66 0.60
C SER A 36 -10.13 -5.76 0.68
N THR A 37 -11.15 -6.08 -0.11
CA THR A 37 -12.48 -5.45 -0.05
C THR A 37 -13.28 -6.09 1.09
N CYS A 38 -12.98 -5.72 2.34
CA CYS A 38 -13.73 -6.16 3.52
C CYS A 38 -14.38 -4.98 4.23
N ALA A 39 -15.49 -5.25 4.93
CA ALA A 39 -16.15 -4.23 5.75
C ALA A 39 -15.18 -3.74 6.84
N GLY A 40 -14.96 -2.42 6.88
CA GLY A 40 -14.03 -1.79 7.83
C GLY A 40 -12.56 -1.81 7.41
N GLY A 41 -12.23 -2.35 6.23
CA GLY A 41 -10.89 -2.24 5.64
C GLY A 41 -10.61 -0.85 5.07
N VAL A 42 -9.35 -0.58 4.68
CA VAL A 42 -8.93 0.75 4.15
C VAL A 42 -9.66 1.15 2.88
N LEU A 43 -10.18 0.18 2.11
CA LEU A 43 -10.95 0.43 0.90
C LEU A 43 -12.42 0.78 1.15
N THR A 44 -12.92 0.61 2.38
CA THR A 44 -14.35 0.84 2.73
C THR A 44 -14.90 2.17 2.22
N PRO A 45 -14.19 3.31 2.34
CA PRO A 45 -14.70 4.61 1.85
C PRO A 45 -14.89 4.70 0.33
N PHE A 46 -14.31 3.76 -0.44
CA PHE A 46 -14.26 3.78 -1.90
C PHE A 46 -15.13 2.70 -2.57
N LEU A 47 -15.78 1.86 -1.77
CA LEU A 47 -16.67 0.81 -2.28
C LEU A 47 -17.98 1.42 -2.79
N THR A 48 -18.54 0.84 -3.84
CA THR A 48 -19.90 1.12 -4.30
C THR A 48 -20.92 0.70 -3.22
N PRO A 49 -22.20 1.12 -3.31
CA PRO A 49 -23.25 0.61 -2.43
C PRO A 49 -23.41 -0.92 -2.46
N GLN A 50 -22.94 -1.57 -3.52
CA GLN A 50 -22.93 -3.03 -3.69
C GLN A 50 -21.67 -3.70 -3.08
N GLY A 51 -20.73 -2.92 -2.55
CA GLY A 51 -19.49 -3.41 -1.94
C GLY A 51 -18.35 -3.66 -2.95
N GLU A 52 -18.48 -3.16 -4.17
CA GLU A 52 -17.48 -3.36 -5.23
C GLU A 52 -16.47 -2.21 -5.26
N LEU A 53 -15.21 -2.50 -5.60
CA LEU A 53 -14.21 -1.45 -5.85
C LEU A 53 -14.19 -1.13 -7.36
N PRO A 54 -14.44 0.13 -7.77
CA PRO A 54 -14.30 0.50 -9.17
C PRO A 54 -12.88 0.28 -9.71
N ALA A 55 -12.77 -0.28 -10.92
CA ALA A 55 -11.50 -0.76 -11.48
C ALA A 55 -10.43 0.35 -11.65
N TRP A 56 -10.85 1.61 -11.81
CA TRP A 56 -9.91 2.74 -11.96
C TRP A 56 -9.05 2.99 -10.71
N PHE A 57 -9.46 2.54 -9.52
CA PHE A 57 -8.61 2.54 -8.33
C PHE A 57 -7.40 1.59 -8.45
N GLY A 58 -7.42 0.66 -9.41
CA GLY A 58 -6.29 -0.21 -9.71
C GLY A 58 -5.00 0.54 -10.00
N VAL A 59 -5.08 1.68 -10.70
CA VAL A 59 -3.91 2.51 -11.01
C VAL A 59 -3.29 3.09 -9.74
N GLU A 60 -4.12 3.59 -8.82
CA GLU A 60 -3.65 4.13 -7.54
C GLU A 60 -3.04 3.04 -6.65
N MET A 61 -3.64 1.85 -6.60
CA MET A 61 -3.06 0.71 -5.86
C MET A 61 -1.69 0.29 -6.41
N MET A 62 -1.54 0.28 -7.75
CA MET A 62 -0.24 0.03 -8.38
C MET A 62 0.77 1.15 -8.07
N ALA A 63 0.34 2.41 -8.11
CA ALA A 63 1.20 3.56 -7.78
C ALA A 63 1.68 3.51 -6.32
N GLN A 64 0.80 3.23 -5.36
CA GLN A 64 1.17 3.07 -3.96
C GLN A 64 2.08 1.85 -3.75
N THR A 65 1.90 0.78 -4.55
CA THR A 65 2.78 -0.39 -4.50
C THR A 65 4.21 -0.02 -4.93
N VAL A 66 4.36 0.79 -5.98
CA VAL A 66 5.65 1.39 -6.36
C VAL A 66 6.20 2.30 -5.25
N GLY A 67 5.33 3.09 -4.61
CA GLY A 67 5.70 3.93 -3.47
C GLY A 67 6.28 3.11 -2.30
N VAL A 68 5.69 1.96 -1.98
CA VAL A 68 6.20 1.04 -0.95
C VAL A 68 7.60 0.53 -1.30
N TRP A 69 7.84 0.14 -2.56
CA TRP A 69 9.16 -0.30 -3.04
C TRP A 69 10.20 0.81 -2.94
N SER A 70 9.84 2.04 -3.32
CA SER A 70 10.69 3.23 -3.18
C SER A 70 11.00 3.54 -1.72
N GLY A 71 10.00 3.49 -0.84
CA GLY A 71 10.18 3.66 0.61
C GLY A 71 11.12 2.60 1.21
N TRP A 72 10.98 1.35 0.80
CA TRP A 72 11.89 0.29 1.24
C TRP A 72 13.34 0.55 0.80
N HIS A 73 13.56 0.90 -0.47
CA HIS A 73 14.88 1.29 -0.98
C HIS A 73 15.47 2.48 -0.23
N ALA A 74 14.69 3.52 -0.01
CA ALA A 74 15.11 4.69 0.76
C ALA A 74 15.55 4.30 2.18
N LYS A 75 14.80 3.41 2.84
CA LYS A 75 15.15 2.92 4.18
C LYS A 75 16.46 2.16 4.19
N GLN A 76 16.72 1.31 3.20
CA GLN A 76 17.99 0.60 3.07
C GLN A 76 19.17 1.55 2.82
N GLY A 77 18.93 2.63 2.04
CA GLY A 77 19.88 3.72 1.84
C GLY A 77 20.09 4.62 3.08
N GLY A 78 19.50 4.29 4.22
CA GLY A 78 19.65 5.02 5.48
C GLY A 78 18.70 6.22 5.63
N ALA A 79 17.75 6.41 4.72
CA ALA A 79 16.79 7.50 4.84
C ALA A 79 15.82 7.31 6.02
N THR A 80 15.39 8.43 6.56
CA THR A 80 14.25 8.48 7.49
C THR A 80 12.96 8.50 6.68
N LEU A 81 12.06 7.55 6.95
CA LEU A 81 10.77 7.49 6.29
C LEU A 81 9.85 8.58 6.82
N ILE A 82 9.06 9.16 5.93
CA ILE A 82 8.02 10.12 6.28
C ILE A 82 6.81 9.32 6.78
N PRO A 83 6.34 9.56 8.01
CA PRO A 83 5.17 8.87 8.53
C PRO A 83 3.88 9.32 7.81
N PRO A 84 2.81 8.50 7.85
CA PRO A 84 1.46 8.91 7.49
C PRO A 84 0.98 10.13 8.31
#